data_AF-A0A3C1A1A1-F1
#
_entry.id   AF-A0A3C1A1A1-F1
#
_cell.length_a   1.000
_cell.length_b   1.000
_cell.length_c   1.000
_cell.angle_alpha   90.00
_cell.angle_beta   90.00
_cell.angle_gamma   90.00
#
_symmetry.space_group_name_H-M   'P 1'
#
loop_
_entity.id
_entity.type
_entity.pdbx_description
1 polymer ?
#
loop_
_entity_poly.entity_id
_entity_poly.type
_entity_poly.pdbx_seq_one_letter_code
_entity_poly.pdbx_strand_id
1 'polypeptide(L)'
;MAKMRYRRLQVYLRPDQESALEALAKQTGRSKADLIRESVDGFLSDLPLEDDPAMRIISLGKSEKGDLAKRHDAYVGEAVRRKQRHA
;
A
#
# COMPACT_ATOMS: atom_id res chain seq x y z
N MET A 1 14.51 -19.54 5.97
CA MET A 1 14.02 -18.19 6.35
C MET A 1 12.81 -17.87 5.49
N ALA A 2 11.67 -17.52 6.10
CA ALA A 2 10.46 -17.21 5.33
C ALA A 2 10.67 -15.92 4.51
N LYS A 3 10.40 -15.96 3.21
CA LYS A 3 10.50 -14.80 2.32
C LYS A 3 9.42 -13.79 2.72
N MET A 4 9.81 -12.62 3.23
CA MET A 4 8.87 -11.52 3.50
C MET A 4 8.10 -11.18 2.22
N ARG A 5 6.76 -11.30 2.28
CA ARG A 5 5.87 -10.93 1.18
C ARG A 5 5.38 -9.51 1.39
N TYR A 6 6.06 -8.56 0.76
CA TYR A 6 5.53 -7.20 0.64
C TYR A 6 4.29 -7.17 -0.26
N ARG A 7 3.26 -6.44 0.16
CA ARG A 7 2.09 -6.12 -0.66
C ARG A 7 2.30 -4.72 -1.24
N ARG A 8 2.07 -4.55 -2.54
CA ARG A 8 2.12 -3.21 -3.17
C ARG A 8 0.90 -2.42 -2.72
N LEU A 9 1.14 -1.19 -2.30
CA LEU A 9 0.13 -0.21 -1.92
C LEU A 9 0.41 1.06 -2.73
N GLN A 10 -0.61 1.59 -3.40
CA GLN A 10 -0.55 2.91 -4.02
C GLN A 10 -1.22 3.90 -3.09
N VAL A 11 -0.50 4.94 -2.68
CA VAL A 11 -1.01 6.05 -1.87
C VAL A 11 -0.71 7.36 -2.56
N TYR A 12 -1.63 8.30 -2.44
CA TYR A 12 -1.37 9.69 -2.83
C TYR A 12 -0.77 10.41 -1.63
N LEU A 13 0.37 11.04 -1.83
CA LEU A 13 0.99 11.94 -0.86
C LEU A 13 0.72 13.38 -1.28
N ARG A 14 0.57 14.27 -0.31
CA ARG A 14 0.56 15.69 -0.61
C ARG A 14 1.96 16.16 -1.05
N PRO A 15 2.08 17.23 -1.85
CA PRO A 15 3.38 17.71 -2.33
C PRO A 15 4.38 18.07 -1.23
N ASP A 16 3.90 18.57 -0.09
CA ASP A 16 4.71 18.87 1.10
C ASP A 16 5.31 17.60 1.71
N GLN A 17 4.51 16.53 1.80
CA GLN A 17 4.95 15.24 2.33
C GLN A 17 5.98 14.57 1.42
N GLU A 18 5.77 14.62 0.11
CA GLU A 18 6.74 14.08 -0.87
C GLU A 18 8.07 14.82 -0.77
N SER A 19 8.04 16.15 -0.72
CA SER A 19 9.24 16.98 -0.62
C SER A 19 10.01 16.73 0.68
N ALA A 20 9.30 16.59 1.81
CA ALA A 20 9.90 16.26 3.10
C ALA A 20 10.53 14.86 3.10
N LEU A 21 9.85 13.85 2.54
CA LEU A 21 10.39 12.50 2.40
C LEU A 21 11.64 12.45 1.52
N GLU A 22 11.65 13.22 0.43
CA GLU A 22 12.80 13.32 -0.48
C GLU A 22 14.02 13.95 0.22
N ALA A 23 13.82 15.02 0.98
CA ALA A 23 14.88 15.65 1.77
C ALA A 23 15.43 14.70 2.84
N LEU A 24 14.54 14.02 3.57
CA LEU A 24 14.93 13.07 4.62
C LEU A 24 15.66 11.85 4.07
N ALA A 25 15.22 11.33 2.92
CA ALA A 25 15.90 10.22 2.22
C ALA A 25 17.34 10.60 1.86
N LYS A 26 17.54 11.80 1.32
CA LYS A 26 18.88 12.32 0.98
C LYS A 26 19.76 12.51 2.22
N GLN A 27 19.20 13.08 3.29
CA GLN A 27 19.93 13.34 4.53
C GLN A 27 20.37 12.04 5.22
N THR A 28 19.53 11.00 5.18
CA THR A 28 19.77 9.74 5.91
C THR A 28 20.41 8.64 5.07
N GLY A 29 20.49 8.81 3.74
CA GLY A 29 20.95 7.78 2.82
C GLY A 29 19.99 6.58 2.69
N ARG A 30 18.74 6.72 3.13
CA ARG A 30 17.73 5.66 3.14
C ARG A 30 16.72 5.84 2.02
N SER A 31 16.06 4.76 1.60
CA SER A 31 15.02 4.88 0.59
C SER A 31 13.73 5.45 1.19
N LYS A 32 12.93 6.15 0.38
CA LYS A 32 11.59 6.62 0.78
C LYS A 32 10.71 5.46 1.27
N ALA A 33 10.84 4.28 0.65
CA ALA A 33 10.11 3.09 1.07
C ALA A 33 10.52 2.61 2.47
N ASP A 34 11.78 2.73 2.86
CA ASP A 34 12.24 2.37 4.20
C ASP A 34 11.69 3.34 5.25
N LEU A 35 11.72 4.64 4.95
CA LEU A 35 11.20 5.70 5.83
C LEU A 35 9.68 5.58 6.01
N ILE A 36 8.95 5.31 4.94
CA ILE A 36 7.49 5.10 5.00
C ILE A 36 7.18 3.86 5.84
N ARG A 37 7.91 2.75 5.66
CA ARG A 37 7.69 1.54 6.45
C ARG A 37 7.94 1.76 7.93
N GLU A 38 9.07 2.37 8.29
CA GLU A 38 9.38 2.71 9.69
C GLU A 38 8.32 3.64 10.30
N SER A 39 7.87 4.65 9.55
CA SER A 39 6.83 5.57 10.03
C SER A 39 5.50 4.85 10.27
N VAL A 40 5.14 3.90 9.39
CA VAL A 40 3.94 3.07 9.55
C VAL A 40 4.10 2.12 10.75
N ASP A 41 5.26 1.50 10.91
CA ASP A 41 5.54 0.59 12.04
C ASP A 41 5.39 1.34 13.38
N GLY A 42 5.99 2.54 13.50
CA GLY A 42 5.87 3.37 14.70
C GLY A 42 4.45 3.89 14.94
N PHE A 43 3.74 4.31 13.89
CA PHE A 43 2.35 4.75 14.03
C PHE A 43 1.43 3.61 14.48
N LEU A 44 1.65 2.39 13.97
CA LEU A 44 0.84 1.23 14.31
C LEU A 44 1.20 0.65 15.69
N SER A 45 2.45 0.73 16.14
CA SER A 45 2.84 0.27 17.48
C SER A 45 2.20 1.08 18.60
N ASP A 46 1.92 2.35 18.32
CA ASP A 46 1.36 3.28 19.30
C ASP A 46 -0.18 3.22 19.36
N LEU A 47 -0.81 2.50 18.44
CA LEU A 47 -2.25 2.30 18.41
C LEU A 47 -2.63 1.02 19.18
N PRO A 48 -3.68 1.05 20.03
CA PRO A 48 -4.26 -0.16 20.60
C PRO A 48 -5.06 -0.92 19.51
N LEU A 49 -4.37 -1.49 18.53
CA LEU A 49 -4.97 -2.18 17.37
C LEU A 49 -5.72 -3.46 17.75
N GLU A 50 -5.45 -4.02 18.93
CA GLU A 50 -6.05 -5.27 19.41
C GLU A 50 -7.55 -5.11 19.75
N ASP A 51 -7.99 -3.89 20.07
CA ASP A 51 -9.37 -3.60 20.49
C ASP A 51 -10.27 -3.08 19.36
N ASP A 52 -9.74 -2.73 18.18
CA ASP A 52 -10.53 -2.16 17.09
C ASP A 52 -11.29 -3.26 16.30
N PRO A 53 -12.64 -3.32 16.36
CA PRO A 53 -13.42 -4.28 15.59
C PRO A 53 -13.22 -4.17 14.07
N ALA A 54 -12.83 -3.01 13.54
CA ALA A 54 -12.54 -2.81 12.13
C ALA A 54 -11.31 -3.58 11.65
N MET A 55 -10.34 -3.85 12.54
CA MET A 55 -9.17 -4.67 12.22
C MET A 55 -9.54 -6.12 11.87
N ARG A 56 -10.69 -6.62 12.35
CA ARG A 56 -11.22 -7.94 11.96
C ARG A 56 -11.79 -7.97 10.54
N ILE A 57 -12.08 -6.80 9.96
CA ILE A 57 -12.65 -6.65 8.62
C ILE A 57 -11.56 -6.43 7.58
N ILE A 58 -10.49 -5.71 7.94
CA ILE A 58 -9.35 -5.46 7.05
C ILE A 58 -8.73 -6.80 6.63
N SER A 59 -8.63 -7.04 5.32
CA SER A 59 -8.17 -8.30 4.68
C SER A 59 -9.18 -9.46 4.58
N LEU A 60 -10.46 -9.27 4.89
CA LEU A 60 -11.48 -10.33 4.66
C LEU A 60 -11.75 -10.60 3.18
N GLY A 61 -11.58 -9.61 2.32
CA GLY A 61 -11.72 -9.77 0.87
C GLY A 61 -10.55 -10.53 0.28
N LYS A 62 -10.79 -11.75 -0.22
CA LYS A 62 -9.82 -12.53 -0.99
C LYS A 62 -10.18 -12.47 -2.48
N SER A 63 -9.23 -12.05 -3.30
CA SER A 63 -9.30 -12.29 -4.74
C SER A 63 -8.59 -13.59 -5.07
N GLU A 64 -9.12 -14.33 -6.04
CA GLU A 64 -8.42 -15.48 -6.64
C GLU A 64 -7.15 -15.07 -7.39
N LYS A 65 -6.98 -13.78 -7.71
CA LYS A 65 -5.82 -13.25 -8.42
C LYS A 65 -4.75 -12.80 -7.41
N GLY A 66 -3.69 -13.61 -7.28
CA GLY A 66 -2.57 -13.34 -6.37
C GLY A 66 -1.61 -12.22 -6.83
N ASP A 67 -1.80 -11.68 -8.02
CA ASP A 67 -0.95 -10.68 -8.68
C ASP A 67 -1.70 -9.35 -8.92
N LEU A 68 -2.86 -9.14 -8.30
CA LEU A 68 -3.68 -7.92 -8.42
C LEU A 68 -2.85 -6.64 -8.29
N ALA A 69 -2.05 -6.54 -7.23
CA ALA A 69 -1.27 -5.33 -6.98
C ALA A 69 -0.10 -5.17 -7.97
N LYS A 70 0.36 -6.25 -8.61
CA LYS A 70 1.44 -6.23 -9.62
C LYS A 70 0.91 -5.85 -11.00
N ARG A 71 -0.29 -6.31 -11.34
CA ARG A 71 -0.94 -6.11 -12.64
C ARG A 71 -2.19 -5.24 -12.55
N HIS A 72 -2.23 -4.36 -11.54
CA HIS A 72 -3.38 -3.54 -11.21
C HIS A 72 -3.95 -2.85 -12.44
N ASP A 73 -3.10 -2.12 -13.18
CA ASP A 73 -3.53 -1.34 -14.34
C ASP A 73 -4.04 -2.23 -15.49
N ALA A 74 -3.50 -3.44 -15.62
CA ALA A 74 -3.99 -4.40 -16.60
C ALA A 74 -5.41 -4.88 -16.25
N TYR A 75 -5.66 -5.16 -14.97
CA TYR A 75 -6.98 -5.54 -14.47
C TYR A 75 -7.99 -4.38 -14.57
N VAL A 76 -7.57 -3.17 -14.23
CA VAL A 76 -8.40 -1.96 -14.39
C VAL A 76 -8.75 -1.77 -15.87
N GLY A 77 -7.78 -1.86 -16.77
CA GLY A 77 -8.01 -1.75 -18.21
C GLY A 77 -8.94 -2.84 -18.75
N GLU A 78 -8.83 -4.08 -18.27
CA GLU A 78 -9.74 -5.17 -18.63
C GLU A 78 -11.18 -4.89 -18.17
N ALA A 79 -11.36 -4.42 -16.93
CA ALA A 79 -12.67 -4.10 -16.38
C ALA A 79 -13.37 -2.96 -17.15
N VAL A 80 -12.63 -1.92 -17.53
CA VAL A 80 -13.14 -0.81 -18.34
C VAL A 80 -13.61 -1.30 -19.71
N ARG A 81 -12.79 -2.10 -20.41
CA ARG A 81 -13.16 -2.69 -21.71
C ARG A 81 -14.38 -3.61 -21.62
N ARG A 82 -14.52 -4.37 -20.53
CA ARG A 82 -15.69 -5.24 -20.32
C ARG A 82 -16.98 -4.43 -20.17
N LYS A 83 -16.96 -3.33 -19.41
CA LYS A 83 -18.13 -2.45 -19.27
C LYS A 83 -18.57 -1.83 -20.61
N GLN A 84 -17.62 -1.43 -21.46
CA GLN A 84 -17.92 -0.83 -22.77
C GLN A 84 -18.51 -1.82 -23.79
N ARG A 85 -18.30 -3.14 -23.62
CA ARG A 85 -18.86 -4.17 -24.51
C ARG A 85 -20.29 -4.61 -24.15
N HIS A 86 -20.80 -4.15 -23.01
CA HIS A 86 -22.14 -4.46 -22.52
C HIS A 86 -23.02 -3.21 -22.37
N ALA A 87 -22.58 -2.08 -22.93
CA ALA A 87 -23.33 -0.84 -23.09
C ALA A 87 -23.67 -0.65 -24.56
#